data_AF-A0A8H5LLE5-F1
#
_entry.id   AF-A0A8H5LLE5-F1
#
_cell.length_a   1.000
_cell.length_b   1.000
_cell.length_c   1.000
_cell.angle_alpha   90.00
_cell.angle_beta   90.00
_cell.angle_gamma   90.00
#
_symmetry.space_group_name_H-M   'P 1'
#
loop_
_entity.id
_entity.type
_entity.pdbx_description
1 polymer ?
#
loop_
_entity_poly.entity_id
_entity_poly.type
_entity_poly.pdbx_seq_one_letter_code
_entity_poly.pdbx_strand_id
1 'polypeptide(L)'
;MTNRYTRLLELSPESHEPTAQCGLQAQSALKAAWSVAAHYLSSNATAETTSAIALAVFEAFSGHIVCKDCLDQRSKAVVNVVEKWDEIVLLPFNVSNATSNSA
;
A
#
# COMPACT_ATOMS: atom_id res chain seq x y z
N MET A 1 16.07 -0.99 -8.75
CA MET A 1 15.72 -2.10 -7.84
C MET A 1 14.23 -1.99 -7.57
N THR A 2 13.43 -2.92 -8.08
CA THR A 2 12.00 -2.95 -7.77
C THR A 2 11.85 -3.49 -6.34
N ASN A 3 11.37 -2.66 -5.42
CA ASN A 3 11.20 -3.03 -4.03
C ASN A 3 10.09 -4.09 -3.94
N ARG A 4 10.19 -5.09 -3.05
CA ARG A 4 9.25 -6.24 -3.06
C ARG A 4 7.79 -5.84 -2.85
N TYR A 5 7.55 -4.67 -2.25
CA TYR A 5 6.24 -4.09 -2.00
C TYR A 5 5.63 -3.36 -3.20
N THR A 6 6.39 -3.07 -4.27
CA THR A 6 5.89 -2.24 -5.37
C THR A 6 4.64 -2.83 -6.02
N ARG A 7 4.57 -4.17 -6.12
CA ARG A 7 3.39 -4.88 -6.64
C ARG A 7 2.18 -4.82 -5.70
N LEU A 8 2.38 -4.74 -4.39
CA LEU A 8 1.27 -4.52 -3.44
C LEU A 8 0.72 -3.10 -3.57
N LEU A 9 1.60 -2.13 -3.77
CA LEU A 9 1.27 -0.72 -3.87
C LEU A 9 0.58 -0.36 -5.20
N GLU A 10 0.72 -1.20 -6.24
CA GLU A 10 0.00 -1.10 -7.51
C GLU A 10 -1.51 -1.44 -7.41
N LEU A 11 -1.94 -2.12 -6.34
CA LEU A 11 -3.34 -2.52 -6.14
C LEU A 11 -4.17 -1.34 -5.59
N SER A 12 -4.53 -0.42 -6.47
CA SER A 12 -5.36 0.74 -6.11
C SER A 12 -6.77 0.34 -5.63
N PRO A 13 -7.47 1.21 -4.88
CA PRO A 13 -8.84 0.96 -4.46
C PRO A 13 -9.75 0.74 -5.66
N GLU A 14 -10.65 -0.22 -5.53
CA GLU A 14 -11.66 -0.47 -6.54
C GLU A 14 -12.63 0.71 -6.66
N SER A 15 -13.15 0.86 -7.88
CA SER A 15 -14.25 1.78 -8.14
C SER A 15 -15.57 1.21 -7.59
N HIS A 16 -16.51 2.08 -7.26
CA HIS A 16 -17.88 1.70 -6.93
C HIS A 16 -18.85 2.31 -7.94
N GLU A 17 -20.09 1.85 -7.95
CA GLU A 17 -21.13 2.42 -8.81
C GLU A 17 -21.30 3.92 -8.53
N PRO A 18 -21.32 4.79 -9.56
CA PRO A 18 -21.53 6.22 -9.37
C PRO A 18 -22.83 6.54 -8.64
N THR A 19 -22.77 7.50 -7.73
CA THR A 19 -23.94 8.01 -7.01
C THR A 19 -24.16 9.49 -7.36
N ALA A 20 -25.28 10.06 -6.91
CA ALA A 20 -25.53 11.50 -7.07
C ALA A 20 -24.46 12.37 -6.40
N GLN A 21 -23.80 11.86 -5.35
CA GLN A 21 -22.78 12.57 -4.58
C GLN A 21 -21.34 12.19 -4.98
N CYS A 22 -21.14 11.11 -5.73
CA CYS A 22 -19.82 10.62 -6.10
C CYS A 22 -19.81 10.07 -7.54
N GLY A 23 -19.27 10.87 -8.45
CA GLY A 23 -19.06 10.48 -9.85
C GLY A 23 -17.64 10.00 -10.14
N LEU A 24 -17.40 9.68 -11.41
CA LEU A 24 -16.10 9.19 -11.89
C LEU A 24 -14.93 10.12 -11.54
N GLN A 25 -15.14 11.44 -11.50
CA GLN A 25 -14.10 12.40 -11.14
C GLN A 25 -13.61 12.23 -9.69
N ALA A 26 -14.52 12.00 -8.75
CA ALA A 26 -14.17 11.78 -7.35
C ALA A 26 -13.44 10.43 -7.16
N GLN A 27 -13.87 9.40 -7.89
CA GLN A 27 -13.20 8.09 -7.86
C GLN A 27 -11.78 8.15 -8.49
N SER A 28 -11.61 8.93 -9.56
CA SER A 28 -10.29 9.20 -10.14
C SER A 28 -9.37 9.96 -9.17
N ALA A 29 -9.93 10.90 -8.39
CA ALA A 29 -9.17 11.58 -7.34
C ALA A 29 -8.68 10.61 -6.26
N LEU A 30 -9.50 9.64 -5.85
CA LEU A 30 -9.07 8.57 -4.93
C LEU A 30 -7.91 7.74 -5.51
N LYS A 31 -8.01 7.32 -6.78
CA LYS A 31 -6.94 6.54 -7.43
C LYS A 31 -5.65 7.35 -7.59
N ALA A 32 -5.75 8.64 -7.89
CA ALA A 32 -4.61 9.54 -7.95
C ALA A 32 -3.94 9.70 -6.57
N ALA A 33 -4.73 9.94 -5.52
CA ALA A 33 -4.24 10.03 -4.15
C ALA A 33 -3.53 8.74 -3.71
N TRP A 34 -4.10 7.58 -4.05
CA TRP A 34 -3.46 6.28 -3.82
C TRP A 34 -2.12 6.17 -4.54
N SER A 35 -2.06 6.51 -5.82
CA SER A 35 -0.84 6.44 -6.63
C SER A 35 0.28 7.29 -6.04
N VAL A 36 -0.03 8.50 -5.55
CA VAL A 36 0.96 9.36 -4.89
C VAL A 36 1.45 8.75 -3.57
N ALA A 37 0.55 8.22 -2.73
CA ALA A 37 0.93 7.54 -1.50
C ALA A 37 1.81 6.29 -1.76
N ALA A 38 1.42 5.48 -2.74
CA ALA A 38 2.17 4.30 -3.19
C ALA A 38 3.57 4.67 -3.70
N HIS A 39 3.69 5.73 -4.49
CA HIS A 39 4.97 6.22 -4.98
C HIS A 39 5.86 6.74 -3.82
N TYR A 40 5.27 7.48 -2.87
CA TYR A 40 5.96 7.95 -1.68
C TYR A 40 6.52 6.78 -0.87
N LEU A 41 5.69 5.77 -0.54
CA LEU A 41 6.11 4.58 0.19
C LEU A 41 7.19 3.79 -0.57
N SER A 42 7.02 3.60 -1.88
CA SER A 42 8.00 2.87 -2.70
C SER A 42 9.38 3.52 -2.68
N SER A 43 9.43 4.85 -2.57
CA SER A 43 10.66 5.64 -2.64
C SER A 43 11.30 5.89 -1.27
N ASN A 44 10.50 5.94 -0.20
CA ASN A 44 10.96 6.39 1.11
C ASN A 44 10.85 5.33 2.22
N ALA A 45 10.20 4.19 1.98
CA ALA A 45 10.09 3.16 3.00
C ALA A 45 11.46 2.59 3.38
N THR A 46 11.69 2.48 4.68
CA THR A 46 12.88 1.89 5.30
C THR A 46 12.50 0.62 6.07
N ALA A 47 13.48 -0.07 6.64
CA ALA A 47 13.23 -1.20 7.54
C ALA A 47 12.42 -0.82 8.82
N GLU A 48 12.37 0.47 9.14
CA GLU A 48 11.60 1.01 10.28
C GLU A 48 10.18 1.40 9.88
N THR A 49 9.85 1.36 8.58
CA THR A 49 8.49 1.68 8.10
C THR A 49 7.55 0.53 8.42
N THR A 50 6.87 0.67 9.56
CA THR A 50 5.86 -0.28 10.02
C THR A 50 4.58 -0.18 9.20
N SER A 51 3.75 -1.21 9.27
CA SER A 51 2.40 -1.22 8.70
C SER A 51 1.53 -0.05 9.20
N ALA A 52 1.73 0.41 10.44
CA ALA A 52 1.08 1.62 10.98
C ALA A 52 1.54 2.92 10.30
N ILE A 53 2.83 3.05 9.96
CA ILE A 53 3.35 4.20 9.21
C ILE A 53 2.79 4.16 7.77
N ALA A 54 2.75 2.98 7.14
CA ALA A 54 2.16 2.82 5.81
C ALA A 54 0.69 3.25 5.78
N LEU A 55 -0.11 2.83 6.77
CA LEU A 55 -1.50 3.27 6.96
C LEU A 55 -1.60 4.80 7.06
N ALA A 56 -0.80 5.42 7.92
CA ALA A 56 -0.83 6.87 8.13
C ALA A 56 -0.52 7.66 6.84
N VAL A 57 0.37 7.15 5.98
CA VAL A 57 0.65 7.76 4.68
C VAL A 57 -0.58 7.73 3.77
N PHE A 58 -1.26 6.59 3.64
CA PHE A 58 -2.48 6.51 2.82
C PHE A 58 -3.59 7.41 3.35
N GLU A 59 -3.75 7.50 4.67
CA GLU A 59 -4.72 8.41 5.29
C GLU A 59 -4.39 9.88 5.00
N ALA A 60 -3.13 10.29 5.12
CA ALA A 60 -2.70 11.66 4.85
C ALA A 60 -2.99 12.10 3.40
N PHE A 61 -2.68 11.25 2.42
CA PHE A 61 -2.92 11.57 1.01
C PHE A 61 -4.40 11.50 0.60
N SER A 62 -5.23 10.76 1.33
CA SER A 62 -6.66 10.57 1.01
C SER A 62 -7.63 11.28 1.96
N GLY A 63 -7.15 12.10 2.90
CA GLY A 63 -8.00 12.75 3.91
C GLY A 63 -9.06 13.71 3.37
N HIS A 64 -8.91 14.14 2.12
CA HIS A 64 -9.90 14.97 1.41
C HIS A 64 -11.05 14.17 0.79
N ILE A 65 -10.97 12.83 0.79
CA ILE A 65 -12.02 11.95 0.27
C ILE A 65 -13.10 11.79 1.35
N VAL A 66 -14.32 12.21 1.02
CA VAL A 66 -15.46 12.20 1.96
C VAL A 66 -16.56 11.21 1.59
N CYS A 67 -16.52 10.65 0.38
CA CYS A 67 -17.49 9.65 -0.05
C CYS A 67 -17.30 8.35 0.73
N LYS A 68 -18.37 7.89 1.41
CA LYS A 68 -18.35 6.68 2.24
C LYS A 68 -17.90 5.44 1.46
N ASP A 69 -18.43 5.23 0.26
CA ASP A 69 -18.10 4.05 -0.55
C ASP A 69 -16.63 4.09 -1.01
N CYS A 70 -16.12 5.26 -1.41
CA CYS A 70 -14.69 5.47 -1.68
C CYS A 70 -13.82 5.16 -0.45
N LEU A 71 -14.23 5.62 0.74
CA LEU A 71 -13.52 5.35 1.98
C LEU A 71 -13.51 3.86 2.33
N ASP A 72 -14.62 3.15 2.09
CA ASP A 72 -14.72 1.71 2.31
C ASP A 72 -13.81 0.94 1.35
N GLN A 73 -13.79 1.29 0.06
CA GLN A 73 -12.88 0.67 -0.93
C GLN A 73 -11.41 0.97 -0.61
N ARG A 74 -11.10 2.22 -0.23
CA ARG A 74 -9.77 2.59 0.25
C ARG A 74 -9.36 1.73 1.44
N SER A 75 -10.22 1.61 2.45
CA SER A 75 -9.90 0.89 3.68
C SER A 75 -9.63 -0.59 3.41
N LYS A 76 -10.42 -1.23 2.52
CA LYS A 76 -10.14 -2.61 2.06
C LYS A 76 -8.77 -2.74 1.41
N ALA A 77 -8.42 -1.80 0.52
CA ALA A 77 -7.13 -1.81 -0.15
C ALA A 77 -5.98 -1.59 0.84
N VAL A 78 -6.12 -0.65 1.77
CA VAL A 78 -5.10 -0.39 2.81
C VAL A 78 -4.91 -1.59 3.72
N VAL A 79 -5.99 -2.25 4.19
CA VAL A 79 -5.89 -3.48 4.99
C VAL A 79 -5.08 -4.54 4.26
N ASN A 80 -5.37 -4.79 2.99
CA ASN A 80 -4.60 -5.73 2.16
C ASN A 80 -3.11 -5.37 2.06
N VAL A 81 -2.78 -4.07 1.96
CA VAL A 81 -1.38 -3.61 1.91
C VAL A 81 -0.72 -3.82 3.26
N VAL A 82 -1.35 -3.39 4.36
CA VAL A 82 -0.84 -3.42 5.74
C VAL A 82 -0.62 -4.85 6.22
N GLU A 83 -1.58 -5.76 5.99
CA GLU A 83 -1.45 -7.17 6.36
C GLU A 83 -0.24 -7.83 5.68
N LYS A 84 -0.03 -7.52 4.39
CA LYS A 84 1.09 -8.08 3.61
C LYS A 84 2.39 -7.30 3.76
N TRP A 85 2.33 -6.11 4.36
CA TRP A 85 3.50 -5.25 4.57
C TRP A 85 4.47 -5.95 5.52
N ASP A 86 3.96 -6.41 6.67
CA ASP A 86 4.77 -7.03 7.70
C ASP A 86 5.29 -8.41 7.24
N GLU A 87 4.57 -9.15 6.40
CA GLU A 87 5.05 -10.41 5.78
C GLU A 87 6.29 -10.21 4.90
N ILE A 88 6.42 -9.04 4.26
CA ILE A 88 7.53 -8.75 3.35
C ILE A 88 8.67 -8.02 4.10
N VAL A 89 8.37 -7.22 5.14
CA VAL A 89 9.38 -6.52 5.99
C VAL A 89 10.07 -7.50 6.95
N LEU A 90 9.34 -8.50 7.47
CA LEU A 90 9.84 -9.44 8.47
C LEU A 90 10.58 -10.66 7.90
N LEU A 91 11.04 -10.61 6.64
CA LEU A 91 12.05 -11.54 6.14
C LEU A 91 13.44 -10.88 6.12
N PRO A 92 14.11 -10.71 7.27
CA PRO A 92 15.55 -10.53 7.26
C PRO A 92 16.17 -11.88 6.88
N PHE A 93 17.07 -11.84 5.89
CA PHE A 93 18.28 -12.67 5.84
C PHE A 93 18.28 -13.94 6.72
N ASN A 94 17.97 -15.10 6.15
CA ASN A 94 18.40 -16.37 6.75
C ASN A 94 19.28 -17.17 5.76
N VAL A 95 20.58 -16.87 5.90
CA VAL A 95 21.78 -17.72 5.72
C VAL A 95 22.05 -18.34 4.34
N SER A 96 22.82 -17.61 3.53
CA SER A 96 23.90 -18.24 2.77
C SER A 96 25.02 -18.66 3.73
N ASN A 97 25.04 -19.92 4.15
CA ASN A 97 26.25 -20.69 4.45
C ASN A 97 25.87 -22.09 4.95
N ALA A 98 25.78 -23.03 4.01
CA ALA A 98 26.24 -24.39 4.26
C ALA A 98 27.40 -24.64 3.29
N THR A 99 28.58 -24.15 3.68
CA THR A 99 29.85 -24.72 3.23
C THR A 99 29.89 -26.15 3.78
N SER A 100 29.37 -27.12 3.03
CA SER A 100 29.73 -28.52 3.24
C SER A 100 30.96 -28.82 2.41
N ASN A 101 32.12 -28.34 2.90
CA ASN A 101 33.33 -29.13 2.80
C ASN A 101 33.14 -30.32 3.74
N SER A 102 32.93 -31.50 3.16
CA SER A 102 33.04 -32.76 3.86
C SER A 102 33.93 -33.68 3.02
N ALA A 103 35.16 -33.83 3.52
CA ALA A 103 36.14 -34.91 3.36
C ALA A 103 36.49 -35.40 1.93
#